data_AF-A3J0B6-F1
#
_entry.id   AF-A3J0B6-F1
#
_cell.length_a   1.000
_cell.length_b   1.000
_cell.length_c   1.000
_cell.angle_alpha   90.00
_cell.angle_beta   90.00
_cell.angle_gamma   90.00
#
_symmetry.space_group_name_H-M   'P 1'
#
loop_
_entity.id
_entity.type
_entity.pdbx_description
1 polymer ?
#
loop_
_entity_poly.entity_id
_entity_poly.type
_entity_poly.pdbx_seq_one_letter_code
_entity_poly.pdbx_strand_id
1 'polypeptide(L)'
;MKQFAFLFIIALSFISCKESAEEAKAVLSESNGKINNVSIIIDDNLWNGEIGDSIRKKFAAPVDGLPQEEPLFTLNQYPTKVFEGFVRKSRNIIIVKKGKEAGFASNTNKYAKPQNVFFISGTDTEDVLTILEQKSAEIIKTIKASEIIENQVRMKKSLISDAQIQKMFGVSLKIGFGYKYDMVKDKFIWLRKEFTSGYNSVLIYEVPISTVEKDTNIIANITAMRDEIGKANIQGTLPNTWMITEAAYAPYLFDVTIAGKKTYLTKGTWELKNDFMAGPFVNYAIKDTKNNRYLILEGFTYNPSKSKRDWVFELEAIIQSVKFLK
;
A
#
# COMPACT_ATOMS: atom_id res chain seq x y z
N MET A 1 -76.14 6.34 -6.45
CA MET A 1 -74.95 5.67 -5.84
C MET A 1 -73.72 5.63 -6.77
N LYS A 2 -73.48 6.62 -7.64
CA LYS A 2 -72.23 6.71 -8.45
C LYS A 2 -71.40 7.98 -8.17
N GLN A 3 -71.98 9.00 -7.53
CA GLN A 3 -71.29 10.24 -7.20
C GLN A 3 -70.58 10.22 -5.84
N PHE A 4 -70.98 9.35 -4.91
CA PHE A 4 -70.30 9.18 -3.62
C PHE A 4 -69.03 8.32 -3.69
N ALA A 5 -68.89 7.46 -4.71
CA ALA A 5 -67.69 6.64 -4.90
C ALA A 5 -66.49 7.47 -5.40
N PHE A 6 -66.74 8.57 -6.12
CA PHE A 6 -65.67 9.41 -6.67
C PHE A 6 -65.05 10.34 -5.63
N LEU A 7 -65.81 10.74 -4.61
CA LEU A 7 -65.29 11.56 -3.51
C LEU A 7 -64.43 10.78 -2.51
N PHE A 8 -64.62 9.46 -2.41
CA PHE A 8 -63.80 8.62 -1.52
C PHE A 8 -62.41 8.31 -2.11
N ILE A 9 -62.27 8.31 -3.44
CA ILE A 9 -60.98 8.04 -4.12
C ILE A 9 -60.05 9.27 -4.09
N ILE A 10 -60.59 10.50 -4.05
CA ILE A 10 -59.78 11.72 -3.94
C ILE A 10 -59.30 11.97 -2.49
N ALA A 11 -60.04 11.47 -1.49
CA ALA A 11 -59.67 11.60 -0.09
C ALA A 11 -58.51 10.66 0.34
N LEU A 12 -58.24 9.60 -0.44
CA LEU A 12 -57.14 8.66 -0.18
C LEU A 12 -55.79 9.09 -0.78
N SER A 13 -55.76 10.16 -1.58
CA SER A 13 -54.54 10.67 -2.22
C SER A 13 -53.71 11.61 -1.32
N PHE A 14 -54.18 11.94 -0.11
CA PHE A 14 -53.52 12.91 0.78
C PHE A 14 -52.83 12.29 2.00
N ILE A 15 -52.64 10.97 2.04
CA ILE A 15 -51.68 10.35 2.95
C ILE A 15 -50.28 10.49 2.32
N SER A 16 -49.83 11.74 2.23
CA SER A 16 -48.43 12.07 2.02
C SER A 16 -47.69 11.64 3.28
N CYS A 17 -46.85 10.62 3.15
CA CYS A 17 -45.83 10.33 4.15
C CYS A 17 -45.01 11.61 4.36
N LYS A 18 -45.16 12.22 5.54
CA LYS A 18 -44.11 13.06 6.10
C LYS A 18 -42.93 12.12 6.37
N GLU A 19 -42.05 11.95 5.38
CA GLU A 19 -40.69 11.56 5.68
C GLU A 19 -40.11 12.65 6.56
N SER A 20 -39.95 12.32 7.85
CA SER A 20 -39.18 13.11 8.78
C SER A 20 -37.81 13.36 8.16
N ALA A 21 -37.45 14.63 8.03
CA ALA A 21 -36.15 15.11 7.56
C ALA A 21 -35.04 14.87 8.61
N GLU A 22 -34.97 13.65 9.15
CA GLU A 22 -33.88 13.13 9.96
C GLU A 22 -33.41 11.84 9.28
N GLU A 23 -32.19 11.91 8.73
CA GLU A 23 -31.37 10.77 8.28
C GLU A 23 -31.55 10.20 6.86
N ALA A 24 -31.76 11.05 5.84
CA ALA A 24 -31.18 10.73 4.53
C ALA A 24 -29.66 10.91 4.60
N LYS A 25 -28.92 9.91 5.12
CA LYS A 25 -27.45 9.87 5.01
C LYS A 25 -27.10 9.99 3.53
N ALA A 26 -26.66 11.17 3.11
CA ALA A 26 -26.25 11.44 1.75
C ALA A 26 -25.27 10.34 1.30
N VAL A 27 -25.66 9.56 0.29
CA VAL A 27 -24.84 8.47 -0.21
C VAL A 27 -23.58 9.07 -0.81
N LEU A 28 -22.46 8.96 -0.10
CA LEU A 28 -21.17 9.46 -0.57
C LEU A 28 -20.74 8.70 -1.82
N SER A 29 -20.30 9.44 -2.83
CA SER A 29 -19.77 8.87 -4.07
C SER A 29 -18.43 8.17 -3.84
N GLU A 30 -18.04 7.31 -4.77
CA GLU A 30 -16.69 6.74 -4.77
C GLU A 30 -15.61 7.83 -4.92
N SER A 31 -14.52 7.64 -4.19
CA SER A 31 -13.32 8.47 -4.29
C SER A 31 -12.55 8.22 -5.59
N ASN A 32 -11.71 9.17 -6.01
CA ASN A 32 -10.84 9.06 -7.18
C ASN A 32 -9.34 9.10 -6.83
N GLY A 33 -8.49 8.86 -7.84
CA GLY A 33 -7.04 8.98 -7.75
C GLY A 33 -6.29 7.69 -8.11
N LYS A 34 -5.04 7.82 -8.57
CA LYS A 34 -4.12 6.70 -8.72
C LYS A 34 -3.63 6.23 -7.34
N ILE A 35 -3.09 5.02 -7.26
CA ILE A 35 -2.51 4.53 -6.01
C ILE A 35 -1.35 5.45 -5.59
N ASN A 36 -1.19 5.70 -4.29
CA ASN A 36 -0.13 6.54 -3.71
C ASN A 36 -0.15 8.00 -4.17
N ASN A 37 -1.29 8.51 -4.65
CA ASN A 37 -1.47 9.94 -4.91
C ASN A 37 -2.02 10.66 -3.68
N VAL A 38 -1.48 11.85 -3.41
CA VAL A 38 -1.98 12.77 -2.37
C VAL A 38 -2.25 14.13 -2.99
N SER A 39 -3.45 14.65 -2.78
CA SER A 39 -3.85 15.99 -3.19
C SER A 39 -3.53 16.98 -2.07
N ILE A 40 -2.64 17.93 -2.34
CA ILE A 40 -2.25 18.98 -1.39
C ILE A 40 -3.04 20.25 -1.74
N ILE A 41 -3.96 20.64 -0.86
CA ILE A 41 -4.78 21.85 -1.05
C ILE A 41 -4.12 22.96 -0.23
N ILE A 42 -3.49 23.91 -0.92
CA ILE A 42 -2.65 24.92 -0.31
C ILE A 42 -2.53 26.13 -1.25
N ASP A 43 -2.48 27.34 -0.69
CA ASP A 43 -2.25 28.55 -1.48
C ASP A 43 -0.82 28.60 -2.04
N ASP A 44 -0.67 29.13 -3.26
CA ASP A 44 0.59 29.08 -4.02
C ASP A 44 1.77 29.72 -3.26
N ASN A 45 1.53 30.80 -2.53
CA ASN A 45 2.56 31.47 -1.72
C ASN A 45 3.09 30.57 -0.60
N LEU A 46 2.24 29.73 0.01
CA LEU A 46 2.68 28.79 1.05
C LEU A 46 3.38 27.56 0.43
N TRP A 47 2.93 27.14 -0.74
CA TRP A 47 3.52 26.02 -1.49
C TRP A 47 4.93 26.31 -2.03
N ASN A 48 5.16 27.56 -2.47
CA ASN A 48 6.45 28.01 -2.98
C ASN A 48 7.42 28.45 -1.87
N GLY A 49 7.00 28.41 -0.60
CA GLY A 49 7.82 28.71 0.56
C GLY A 49 8.12 27.47 1.42
N GLU A 50 8.61 27.73 2.64
CA GLU A 50 9.12 26.72 3.59
C GLU A 50 8.10 25.63 3.95
N ILE A 51 6.80 25.97 4.02
CA ILE A 51 5.73 24.99 4.26
C ILE A 51 5.68 23.96 3.13
N GLY A 52 5.71 24.40 1.87
CA GLY A 52 5.72 23.50 0.72
C GLY A 52 6.98 22.64 0.68
N ASP A 53 8.14 23.21 1.02
CA ASP A 53 9.40 22.45 1.12
C ASP A 53 9.32 21.37 2.19
N SER A 54 8.77 21.69 3.37
CA SER A 54 8.54 20.73 4.44
C SER A 54 7.58 19.61 4.02
N ILE A 55 6.50 19.94 3.31
CA ILE A 55 5.56 18.95 2.75
C ILE A 55 6.30 18.02 1.77
N ARG A 56 7.08 18.55 0.82
CA ARG A 56 7.86 17.75 -0.13
C ARG A 56 8.87 16.85 0.59
N LYS A 57 9.63 17.41 1.53
CA LYS A 57 10.63 16.67 2.33
C LYS A 57 10.02 15.48 3.09
N LYS A 58 8.79 15.61 3.58
CA LYS A 58 8.13 14.58 4.40
C LYS A 58 7.33 13.58 3.56
N PHE A 59 6.46 14.07 2.67
CA PHE A 59 5.51 13.24 1.94
C PHE A 59 6.02 12.77 0.57
N ALA A 60 7.11 13.36 0.07
CA ALA A 60 7.83 12.90 -1.11
C ALA A 60 9.27 12.45 -0.77
N ALA A 61 9.52 12.07 0.48
CA ALA A 61 10.77 11.43 0.89
C ALA A 61 11.03 10.16 0.05
N PRO A 62 12.30 9.75 -0.16
CA PRO A 62 12.61 8.49 -0.82
C PRO A 62 11.99 7.27 -0.11
N VAL A 63 11.57 6.27 -0.89
CA VAL A 63 11.10 4.98 -0.37
C VAL A 63 12.29 4.10 -0.01
N ASP A 64 12.31 3.59 1.22
CA ASP A 64 13.35 2.67 1.68
C ASP A 64 13.41 1.39 0.84
N GLY A 65 14.64 1.00 0.47
CA GLY A 65 14.94 -0.24 -0.25
C GLY A 65 14.72 -0.19 -1.77
N LEU A 66 14.46 0.99 -2.35
CA LEU A 66 14.54 1.16 -3.80
C LEU A 66 15.99 1.49 -4.24
N PRO A 67 16.49 0.90 -5.35
CA PRO A 67 17.81 1.22 -5.87
C PRO A 67 17.90 2.62 -6.49
N GLN A 68 16.77 3.17 -6.93
CA GLN A 68 16.63 4.55 -7.41
C GLN A 68 15.66 5.28 -6.50
N GLU A 69 15.99 6.51 -6.10
CA GLU A 69 15.12 7.29 -5.24
C GLU A 69 13.79 7.59 -5.94
N GLU A 70 12.70 7.15 -5.32
CA GLU A 70 11.34 7.45 -5.76
C GLU A 70 10.53 7.94 -4.55
N PRO A 71 9.66 8.96 -4.71
CA PRO A 71 8.99 9.60 -3.59
C PRO A 71 7.90 8.69 -3.01
N LEU A 72 7.71 8.70 -1.68
CA LEU A 72 6.66 7.97 -0.97
C LEU A 72 5.29 8.12 -1.62
N PHE A 73 4.94 9.35 -1.99
CA PHE A 73 3.69 9.68 -2.68
C PHE A 73 3.92 10.58 -3.88
N THR A 74 3.04 10.46 -4.87
CA THR A 74 2.93 11.46 -5.93
C THR A 74 2.04 12.60 -5.42
N LEU A 75 2.65 13.76 -5.17
CA LEU A 75 1.96 14.95 -4.67
C LEU A 75 1.37 15.75 -5.83
N ASN A 76 0.09 16.09 -5.74
CA ASN A 76 -0.58 16.98 -6.69
C ASN A 76 -1.05 18.22 -5.92
N GLN A 77 -0.47 19.38 -6.20
CA GLN A 77 -0.87 20.63 -5.55
C GLN A 77 -2.06 21.26 -6.26
N TYR A 78 -2.97 21.81 -5.45
CA TYR A 78 -4.15 22.53 -5.91
C TYR A 78 -4.36 23.79 -5.06
N PRO A 79 -4.62 24.96 -5.67
CA PRO A 79 -5.06 26.14 -4.94
C PRO A 79 -6.35 25.88 -4.15
N THR A 80 -6.53 26.56 -3.02
CA THR A 80 -7.73 26.41 -2.16
C THR A 80 -9.04 26.69 -2.91
N LYS A 81 -9.02 27.62 -3.87
CA LYS A 81 -10.18 28.02 -4.69
C LYS A 81 -10.71 26.91 -5.59
N VAL A 82 -9.91 25.90 -5.92
CA VAL A 82 -10.32 24.79 -6.79
C VAL A 82 -10.70 23.53 -6.00
N PHE A 83 -10.84 23.65 -4.68
CA PHE A 83 -11.20 22.54 -3.80
C PHE A 83 -12.70 22.17 -3.87
N GLU A 84 -13.13 21.77 -5.06
CA GLU A 84 -14.50 21.40 -5.36
C GLU A 84 -14.55 20.18 -6.29
N GLY A 85 -15.76 19.67 -6.53
CA GLY A 85 -16.01 18.63 -7.53
C GLY A 85 -15.05 17.44 -7.46
N PHE A 86 -14.26 17.27 -8.54
CA PHE A 86 -13.32 16.15 -8.71
C PHE A 86 -12.19 16.16 -7.67
N VAL A 87 -11.58 17.31 -7.40
CA VAL A 87 -10.44 17.43 -6.45
C VAL A 87 -10.89 17.06 -5.03
N ARG A 88 -12.10 17.49 -4.64
CA ARG A 88 -12.69 17.19 -3.34
C ARG A 88 -12.99 15.70 -3.13
N LYS A 89 -13.09 14.93 -4.22
CA LYS A 89 -13.30 13.47 -4.21
C LYS A 89 -12.00 12.65 -4.25
N SER A 90 -10.82 13.27 -4.24
CA SER A 90 -9.55 12.53 -4.16
C SER A 90 -9.45 11.69 -2.90
N ARG A 91 -8.87 10.48 -2.98
CA ARG A 91 -8.77 9.56 -1.85
C ARG A 91 -7.99 10.09 -0.67
N ASN A 92 -6.85 10.73 -0.91
CA ASN A 92 -5.99 11.24 0.14
C ASN A 92 -5.79 12.74 -0.08
N ILE A 93 -6.20 13.54 0.90
CA ILE A 93 -6.20 15.00 0.81
C ILE A 93 -5.52 15.56 2.05
N ILE A 94 -4.55 16.46 1.87
CA ILE A 94 -3.97 17.27 2.93
C ILE A 94 -4.28 18.73 2.62
N ILE A 95 -5.02 19.39 3.51
CA ILE A 95 -5.43 20.79 3.37
C ILE A 95 -4.61 21.60 4.34
N VAL A 96 -3.85 22.56 3.82
CA VAL A 96 -2.96 23.41 4.60
C VAL A 96 -3.35 24.86 4.42
N LYS A 97 -3.56 25.57 5.53
CA LYS A 97 -3.93 27.00 5.52
C LYS A 97 -3.28 27.76 6.67
N LYS A 98 -3.05 29.05 6.49
CA LYS A 98 -2.87 29.98 7.61
C LYS A 98 -4.23 30.55 8.03
N GLY A 99 -4.46 30.68 9.33
CA GLY A 99 -5.75 31.11 9.87
C GLY A 99 -5.62 31.74 11.25
N LYS A 100 -6.73 31.83 11.97
CA LYS A 100 -6.75 32.42 13.33
C LYS A 100 -6.28 31.45 14.42
N GLU A 101 -6.26 30.16 14.13
CA GLU A 101 -5.98 29.11 15.11
C GLU A 101 -5.05 28.04 14.50
N ALA A 102 -4.09 27.61 15.30
CA ALA A 102 -3.26 26.45 15.00
C ALA A 102 -4.00 25.16 15.36
N GLY A 103 -3.94 24.15 14.48
CA GLY A 103 -4.66 22.91 14.73
C GLY A 103 -4.44 21.83 13.68
N PHE A 104 -4.66 20.59 14.11
CA PHE A 104 -4.69 19.41 13.27
C PHE A 104 -6.03 18.70 13.41
N ALA A 105 -6.60 18.29 12.29
CA ALA A 105 -7.80 17.44 12.28
C ALA A 105 -7.69 16.38 11.18
N SER A 106 -8.20 15.19 11.45
CA SER A 106 -8.33 14.12 10.46
C SER A 106 -9.79 13.71 10.31
N ASN A 107 -10.28 13.58 9.09
CA ASN A 107 -11.61 13.06 8.79
C ASN A 107 -11.51 11.88 7.81
N THR A 108 -12.31 10.85 8.07
CA THR A 108 -12.52 9.74 7.13
C THR A 108 -13.85 9.92 6.41
N ASN A 109 -13.87 9.66 5.11
CA ASN A 109 -15.06 9.73 4.25
C ASN A 109 -15.83 11.05 4.33
N LYS A 110 -15.12 12.19 4.31
CA LYS A 110 -15.77 13.51 4.43
C LYS A 110 -16.58 13.89 3.19
N TYR A 111 -16.09 13.55 2.01
CA TYR A 111 -16.67 13.95 0.72
C TYR A 111 -16.87 12.78 -0.26
N ALA A 112 -16.09 11.71 -0.11
CA ALA A 112 -16.16 10.50 -0.92
C ALA A 112 -15.74 9.28 -0.07
N LYS A 113 -15.92 8.06 -0.59
CA LYS A 113 -15.49 6.82 0.09
C LYS A 113 -14.71 5.88 -0.84
N PRO A 114 -13.66 5.19 -0.36
CA PRO A 114 -12.91 5.49 0.87
C PRO A 114 -12.13 6.81 0.75
N GLN A 115 -12.00 7.60 1.81
CA GLN A 115 -11.24 8.86 1.75
C GLN A 115 -10.62 9.23 3.10
N ASN A 116 -9.39 9.75 3.06
CA ASN A 116 -8.69 10.39 4.17
C ASN A 116 -8.51 11.89 3.86
N VAL A 117 -8.95 12.75 4.78
CA VAL A 117 -8.77 14.20 4.69
C VAL A 117 -8.10 14.70 5.95
N PHE A 118 -6.92 15.31 5.80
CA PHE A 118 -6.15 15.90 6.88
C PHE A 118 -6.20 17.43 6.75
N PHE A 119 -6.47 18.10 7.85
CA PHE A 119 -6.49 19.56 7.96
C PHE A 119 -5.34 19.99 8.85
N ILE A 120 -4.52 20.91 8.35
CA ILE A 120 -3.42 21.53 9.07
C ILE A 120 -3.63 23.04 8.97
N SER A 121 -3.73 23.70 10.11
CA SER A 121 -3.76 25.17 10.17
C SER A 121 -2.78 25.70 11.21
N GLY A 122 -2.30 26.92 10.98
CA GLY A 122 -1.42 27.66 11.89
C GLY A 122 -1.72 29.15 11.85
N THR A 123 -1.34 29.89 12.88
CA THR A 123 -1.45 31.35 12.90
C THR A 123 -0.33 32.01 12.08
N ASP A 124 0.84 31.35 12.01
CA ASP A 124 1.98 31.74 11.19
C ASP A 124 2.62 30.54 10.46
N THR A 125 3.84 30.73 9.93
CA THR A 125 4.58 29.65 9.25
C THR A 125 5.03 28.58 10.23
N GLU A 126 5.54 28.99 11.39
CA GLU A 126 6.20 28.12 12.36
C GLU A 126 5.20 27.14 12.99
N ASP A 127 3.99 27.62 13.27
CA ASP A 127 2.87 26.77 13.72
C ASP A 127 2.60 25.61 12.75
N VAL A 128 2.51 25.93 11.46
CA VAL A 128 2.23 24.92 10.42
C VAL A 128 3.39 23.93 10.31
N LEU A 129 4.63 24.41 10.34
CA LEU A 129 5.82 23.57 10.29
C LEU A 129 5.90 22.63 11.50
N THR A 130 5.60 23.15 12.70
CA THR A 130 5.54 22.36 13.94
C THR A 130 4.52 21.24 13.85
N ILE A 131 3.31 21.53 13.36
CA ILE A 131 2.26 20.51 13.19
C ILE A 131 2.67 19.47 12.13
N LEU A 132 3.26 19.91 11.00
CA LEU A 132 3.78 19.01 9.97
C LEU A 132 4.84 18.06 10.53
N GLU A 133 5.75 18.57 11.38
CA GLU A 133 6.75 17.76 12.07
C GLU A 133 6.08 16.70 12.94
N GLN A 134 5.18 17.11 13.81
CA GLN A 134 4.52 16.23 14.77
C GLN A 134 3.60 15.19 14.12
N LYS A 135 2.94 15.52 13.00
CA LYS A 135 1.84 14.72 12.43
C LYS A 135 2.16 13.96 11.15
N SER A 136 3.24 14.31 10.45
CA SER A 136 3.56 13.68 9.17
C SER A 136 3.67 12.15 9.23
N ALA A 137 4.33 11.60 10.24
CA ALA A 137 4.46 10.14 10.40
C ALA A 137 3.09 9.44 10.56
N GLU A 138 2.18 10.03 11.32
CA GLU A 138 0.81 9.54 11.52
C GLU A 138 0.02 9.57 10.19
N ILE A 139 0.11 10.68 9.46
CA ILE A 139 -0.55 10.87 8.15
C ILE A 139 -0.02 9.86 7.13
N ILE A 140 1.31 9.74 6.99
CA ILE A 140 1.96 8.81 6.06
C ILE A 140 1.52 7.37 6.35
N LYS A 141 1.52 6.96 7.62
CA LYS A 141 1.09 5.62 8.04
C LYS A 141 -0.37 5.36 7.66
N THR A 142 -1.25 6.33 7.91
CA THR A 142 -2.68 6.23 7.59
C THR A 142 -2.92 6.11 6.09
N ILE A 143 -2.27 6.97 5.30
CA ILE A 143 -2.37 6.92 3.83
C ILE A 143 -1.87 5.58 3.29
N LYS A 144 -0.65 5.14 3.67
CA LYS A 144 -0.09 3.87 3.21
C LYS A 144 -1.00 2.68 3.53
N ALA A 145 -1.51 2.59 4.76
CA ALA A 145 -2.41 1.52 5.16
C ALA A 145 -3.70 1.52 4.31
N SER A 146 -4.29 2.70 4.07
CA SER A 146 -5.50 2.81 3.26
C SER A 146 -5.26 2.48 1.78
N GLU A 147 -4.09 2.84 1.23
CA GLU A 147 -3.74 2.57 -0.17
C GLU A 147 -3.41 1.08 -0.38
N ILE A 148 -2.85 0.37 0.62
CA ILE A 148 -2.72 -1.09 0.59
C ILE A 148 -4.10 -1.75 0.47
N ILE A 149 -5.07 -1.30 1.28
CA ILE A 149 -6.45 -1.81 1.24
C ILE A 149 -7.08 -1.54 -0.13
N GLU A 150 -6.95 -0.32 -0.65
CA GLU A 150 -7.48 0.05 -1.96
C GLU A 150 -6.84 -0.79 -3.08
N ASN A 151 -5.51 -1.02 -3.03
CA ASN A 151 -4.83 -1.88 -3.97
C ASN A 151 -5.40 -3.31 -3.92
N GLN A 152 -5.58 -3.88 -2.73
CA GLN A 152 -6.24 -5.18 -2.55
C GLN A 152 -7.69 -5.19 -3.05
N VAL A 153 -8.46 -4.12 -2.88
CA VAL A 153 -9.83 -4.00 -3.41
C VAL A 153 -9.82 -4.03 -4.95
N ARG A 154 -8.89 -3.32 -5.58
CA ARG A 154 -8.73 -3.33 -7.04
C ARG A 154 -8.32 -4.70 -7.56
N MET A 155 -7.37 -5.37 -6.90
CA MET A 155 -6.93 -6.72 -7.25
C MET A 155 -8.07 -7.74 -7.16
N LYS A 156 -8.96 -7.62 -6.16
CA LYS A 156 -10.12 -8.52 -5.99
C LYS A 156 -11.08 -8.54 -7.18
N LYS A 157 -11.05 -7.54 -8.06
CA LYS A 157 -11.89 -7.51 -9.27
C LYS A 157 -11.62 -8.69 -10.20
N SER A 158 -10.39 -9.22 -10.19
CA SER A 158 -10.01 -10.41 -10.92
C SER A 158 -8.85 -11.08 -10.21
N LEU A 159 -9.15 -12.11 -9.41
CA LEU A 159 -8.16 -12.90 -8.70
C LEU A 159 -7.79 -14.15 -9.50
N ILE A 160 -6.53 -14.55 -9.41
CA ILE A 160 -6.11 -15.90 -9.79
C ILE A 160 -6.31 -16.85 -8.61
N SER A 161 -6.35 -18.16 -8.88
CA SER A 161 -6.46 -19.18 -7.84
C SER A 161 -5.18 -19.27 -7.00
N ASP A 162 -5.33 -19.25 -5.67
CA ASP A 162 -4.26 -19.49 -4.69
C ASP A 162 -4.28 -20.92 -4.12
N ALA A 163 -5.02 -21.86 -4.75
CA ALA A 163 -5.23 -23.22 -4.24
C ALA A 163 -3.92 -23.99 -3.95
N GLN A 164 -2.88 -23.80 -4.78
CA GLN A 164 -1.58 -24.43 -4.56
C GLN A 164 -0.87 -23.87 -3.31
N ILE A 165 -1.00 -22.56 -3.08
CA ILE A 165 -0.47 -21.90 -1.88
C ILE A 165 -1.22 -22.39 -0.63
N GLN A 166 -2.55 -22.45 -0.70
CA GLN A 166 -3.37 -22.95 0.42
C GLN A 166 -3.00 -24.39 0.78
N LYS A 167 -2.89 -25.27 -0.24
CA LYS A 167 -2.55 -26.68 -0.03
C LYS A 167 -1.15 -26.87 0.56
N MET A 168 -0.16 -26.11 0.08
CA MET A 168 1.24 -26.31 0.47
C MET A 168 1.57 -25.64 1.81
N PHE A 169 1.04 -24.44 2.04
CA PHE A 169 1.45 -23.61 3.18
C PHE A 169 0.35 -23.37 4.20
N GLY A 170 -0.89 -23.81 3.97
CA GLY A 170 -2.00 -23.54 4.88
C GLY A 170 -2.31 -22.05 5.03
N VAL A 171 -2.05 -21.26 3.99
CA VAL A 171 -2.36 -19.81 3.96
C VAL A 171 -3.05 -19.44 2.65
N SER A 172 -3.92 -18.44 2.69
CA SER A 172 -4.51 -17.84 1.50
C SER A 172 -3.88 -16.49 1.18
N LEU A 173 -3.77 -16.16 -0.10
CA LEU A 173 -3.32 -14.86 -0.61
C LEU A 173 -4.30 -14.33 -1.67
N LYS A 174 -4.52 -13.02 -1.70
CA LYS A 174 -5.26 -12.36 -2.78
C LYS A 174 -4.27 -11.92 -3.84
N ILE A 175 -4.18 -12.70 -4.91
CA ILE A 175 -3.28 -12.44 -6.01
C ILE A 175 -4.09 -11.94 -7.21
N GLY A 176 -3.80 -10.72 -7.66
CA GLY A 176 -4.50 -10.09 -8.76
C GLY A 176 -4.23 -10.77 -10.12
N PHE A 177 -5.01 -10.39 -11.12
CA PHE A 177 -4.85 -10.84 -12.49
C PHE A 177 -3.44 -10.55 -13.05
N GLY A 178 -2.97 -11.45 -13.91
CA GLY A 178 -1.71 -11.35 -14.64
C GLY A 178 -0.56 -12.14 -14.02
N TYR A 179 -0.65 -12.53 -12.74
CA TYR A 179 0.30 -13.47 -12.16
C TYR A 179 0.06 -14.89 -12.67
N LYS A 180 1.14 -15.63 -12.88
CA LYS A 180 1.13 -17.06 -13.26
C LYS A 180 2.08 -17.81 -12.34
N TYR A 181 1.77 -19.07 -12.07
CA TYR A 181 2.71 -19.97 -11.38
C TYR A 181 3.83 -20.31 -12.34
N ASP A 182 5.03 -19.84 -11.99
CA ASP A 182 6.23 -20.01 -12.80
C ASP A 182 7.04 -21.22 -12.33
N MET A 183 7.09 -21.43 -11.03
CA MET A 183 7.72 -22.61 -10.42
C MET A 183 6.94 -23.07 -9.19
N VAL A 184 6.72 -24.38 -9.09
CA VAL A 184 6.14 -25.03 -7.92
C VAL A 184 7.02 -26.24 -7.60
N LYS A 185 7.67 -26.20 -6.44
CA LYS A 185 8.53 -27.26 -5.89
C LYS A 185 8.05 -27.59 -4.47
N ASP A 186 8.61 -28.63 -3.87
CA ASP A 186 8.37 -28.89 -2.45
C ASP A 186 8.76 -27.66 -1.62
N LYS A 187 7.83 -27.18 -0.78
CA LYS A 187 7.97 -26.00 0.09
C LYS A 187 8.40 -24.70 -0.59
N PHE A 188 8.22 -24.57 -1.91
CA PHE A 188 8.58 -23.35 -2.65
C PHE A 188 7.61 -23.11 -3.81
N ILE A 189 7.06 -21.89 -3.87
CA ILE A 189 6.23 -21.41 -4.98
C ILE A 189 6.77 -20.06 -5.46
N TRP A 190 6.90 -19.92 -6.77
CA TRP A 190 7.18 -18.65 -7.45
C TRP A 190 6.03 -18.31 -8.41
N LEU A 191 5.42 -17.15 -8.21
CA LEU A 191 4.51 -16.53 -9.16
C LEU A 191 5.15 -15.34 -9.84
N ARG A 192 4.85 -15.15 -11.12
CA ARG A 192 5.39 -14.06 -11.94
C ARG A 192 4.30 -13.36 -12.73
N LYS A 193 4.34 -12.04 -12.78
CA LYS A 193 3.50 -11.18 -13.64
C LYS A 193 4.42 -10.39 -14.55
N GLU A 194 4.36 -10.68 -15.85
CA GLU A 194 5.16 -10.01 -16.86
C GLU A 194 4.50 -8.70 -17.33
N PHE A 195 5.34 -7.73 -17.66
CA PHE A 195 4.99 -6.49 -18.33
C PHE A 195 6.00 -6.22 -19.45
N THR A 196 5.70 -5.27 -20.34
CA THR A 196 6.50 -5.01 -21.55
C THR A 196 7.99 -4.77 -21.28
N SER A 197 8.33 -4.19 -20.14
CA SER A 197 9.71 -3.82 -19.76
C SER A 197 10.25 -4.60 -18.55
N GLY A 198 9.71 -5.78 -18.22
CA GLY A 198 10.19 -6.60 -17.09
C GLY A 198 9.08 -7.41 -16.39
N TYR A 199 9.20 -7.63 -15.09
CA TYR A 199 8.22 -8.43 -14.33
C TYR A 199 8.18 -8.12 -12.83
N ASN A 200 7.06 -8.49 -12.21
CA ASN A 200 6.90 -8.63 -10.77
C ASN A 200 6.90 -10.11 -10.40
N SER A 201 7.55 -10.45 -9.29
CA SER A 201 7.63 -11.81 -8.77
C SER A 201 7.17 -11.87 -7.33
N VAL A 202 6.45 -12.93 -6.97
CA VAL A 202 6.09 -13.29 -5.59
C VAL A 202 6.62 -14.68 -5.29
N LEU A 203 7.45 -14.80 -4.26
CA LEU A 203 7.93 -16.07 -3.74
C LEU A 203 7.22 -16.39 -2.43
N ILE A 204 6.88 -17.67 -2.26
CA ILE A 204 6.33 -18.22 -1.03
C ILE A 204 7.15 -19.45 -0.68
N TYR A 205 7.76 -19.45 0.49
CA TYR A 205 8.52 -20.59 1.00
C TYR A 205 8.51 -20.59 2.53
N GLU A 206 9.01 -21.66 3.13
CA GLU A 206 9.12 -21.77 4.59
C GLU A 206 10.53 -22.20 5.00
N VAL A 207 10.95 -21.72 6.16
CA VAL A 207 12.22 -22.14 6.78
C VAL A 207 12.01 -22.40 8.28
N PRO A 208 12.84 -23.24 8.91
CA PRO A 208 12.82 -23.40 10.37
C PRO A 208 13.00 -22.07 11.12
N ILE A 209 12.45 -21.96 12.33
CA ILE A 209 12.62 -20.77 13.18
C ILE A 209 14.12 -20.44 13.39
N SER A 210 14.94 -21.46 13.57
CA SER A 210 16.39 -21.35 13.77
C SER A 210 17.13 -20.79 12.55
N THR A 211 16.53 -20.74 11.35
CA THR A 211 17.17 -20.13 10.18
C THR A 211 17.23 -18.62 10.31
N VAL A 212 16.15 -17.99 10.81
CA VAL A 212 16.06 -16.53 10.99
C VAL A 212 16.57 -16.11 12.37
N GLU A 213 16.21 -16.86 13.41
CA GLU A 213 16.60 -16.62 14.81
C GLU A 213 17.80 -17.51 15.22
N LYS A 214 18.77 -17.69 14.32
CA LYS A 214 20.00 -18.46 14.59
C LYS A 214 20.84 -17.81 15.69
N ASP A 215 20.90 -16.49 15.66
CA ASP A 215 21.61 -15.62 16.59
C ASP A 215 20.92 -14.23 16.62
N THR A 216 21.54 -13.25 17.27
CA THR A 216 20.98 -11.89 17.38
C THR A 216 21.07 -11.08 16.08
N ASN A 217 21.83 -11.53 15.07
CA ASN A 217 22.01 -10.82 13.80
C ASN A 217 20.94 -11.23 12.77
N ILE A 218 19.69 -10.85 13.07
CA ILE A 218 18.51 -11.19 12.26
C ILE A 218 18.65 -10.77 10.79
N ILE A 219 19.21 -9.58 10.51
CA ILE A 219 19.37 -9.10 9.13
C ILE A 219 20.33 -9.99 8.34
N ALA A 220 21.49 -10.36 8.90
CA ALA A 220 22.44 -11.23 8.22
C ALA A 220 21.86 -12.64 7.99
N ASN A 221 21.09 -13.15 8.97
CA ASN A 221 20.43 -14.46 8.85
C ASN A 221 19.37 -14.45 7.72
N ILE A 222 18.57 -13.40 7.62
CA ILE A 222 17.59 -13.24 6.52
C ILE A 222 18.29 -13.09 5.18
N THR A 223 19.37 -12.30 5.09
CA THR A 223 20.15 -12.14 3.84
C THR A 223 20.74 -13.48 3.39
N ALA A 224 21.39 -14.23 4.29
CA ALA A 224 21.96 -15.53 3.96
C ALA A 224 20.90 -16.54 3.49
N MET A 225 19.75 -16.59 4.18
CA MET A 225 18.60 -17.40 3.78
C MET A 225 18.10 -17.03 2.37
N ARG A 226 17.93 -15.73 2.09
CA ARG A 226 17.46 -15.25 0.77
C ARG A 226 18.44 -15.64 -0.33
N ASP A 227 19.74 -15.47 -0.10
CA ASP A 227 20.77 -15.79 -1.09
C ASP A 227 20.86 -17.29 -1.37
N GLU A 228 20.63 -18.14 -0.35
CA GLU A 228 20.54 -19.59 -0.52
C GLU A 228 19.34 -19.98 -1.39
N ILE A 229 18.15 -19.44 -1.08
CA ILE A 229 16.92 -19.70 -1.85
C ILE A 229 17.02 -19.17 -3.27
N GLY A 230 17.58 -17.96 -3.44
CA GLY A 230 17.84 -17.34 -4.74
C GLY A 230 18.79 -18.18 -5.58
N LYS A 231 19.92 -18.60 -5.01
CA LYS A 231 20.88 -19.48 -5.68
C LYS A 231 20.30 -20.84 -6.07
N ALA A 232 19.39 -21.40 -5.29
CA ALA A 232 18.80 -22.70 -5.58
C ALA A 232 17.68 -22.65 -6.64
N ASN A 233 16.99 -21.52 -6.78
CA ASN A 233 15.73 -21.45 -7.55
C ASN A 233 15.69 -20.40 -8.65
N ILE A 234 16.51 -19.36 -8.58
CA ILE A 234 16.44 -18.20 -9.49
C ILE A 234 17.80 -18.03 -10.17
N GLN A 235 17.94 -18.68 -11.32
CA GLN A 235 19.13 -18.58 -12.17
C GLN A 235 18.93 -17.51 -13.24
N GLY A 236 20.01 -16.83 -13.61
CA GLY A 236 20.03 -16.02 -14.82
C GLY A 236 20.13 -16.88 -16.08
N THR A 237 20.08 -16.24 -17.23
CA THR A 237 20.22 -16.92 -18.53
C THR A 237 21.68 -17.25 -18.85
N LEU A 238 22.63 -16.55 -18.26
CA LEU A 238 24.06 -16.77 -18.43
C LEU A 238 24.58 -17.83 -17.43
N PRO A 239 25.60 -18.63 -17.80
CA PRO A 239 26.23 -19.56 -16.86
C PRO A 239 26.76 -18.86 -15.61
N ASN A 240 26.65 -19.54 -14.46
CA ASN A 240 27.13 -19.04 -13.17
C ASN A 240 26.52 -17.69 -12.73
N THR A 241 25.26 -17.45 -13.09
CA THR A 241 24.48 -16.28 -12.64
C THR A 241 23.26 -16.72 -11.84
N TRP A 242 23.07 -16.13 -10.66
CA TRP A 242 21.94 -16.44 -9.78
C TRP A 242 21.58 -15.25 -8.91
N MET A 243 20.34 -15.22 -8.42
CA MET A 243 19.88 -14.13 -7.57
C MET A 243 20.57 -14.11 -6.21
N ILE A 244 21.06 -12.94 -5.83
CA ILE A 244 21.55 -12.60 -4.50
C ILE A 244 20.95 -11.26 -4.04
N THR A 245 21.04 -11.00 -2.76
CA THR A 245 20.90 -9.66 -2.19
C THR A 245 22.12 -8.84 -2.61
N GLU A 246 21.91 -7.57 -3.00
CA GLU A 246 23.00 -6.66 -3.38
C GLU A 246 24.08 -6.61 -2.29
N ALA A 247 25.32 -6.90 -2.68
CA ALA A 247 26.41 -7.03 -1.71
C ALA A 247 26.92 -5.69 -1.18
N ALA A 248 26.64 -4.58 -1.88
CA ALA A 248 27.17 -3.26 -1.56
C ALA A 248 26.50 -2.61 -0.34
N TYR A 249 25.22 -2.94 -0.07
CA TYR A 249 24.44 -2.29 0.97
C TYR A 249 23.60 -3.30 1.77
N ALA A 250 23.60 -3.14 3.09
CA ALA A 250 22.73 -3.94 3.95
C ALA A 250 21.25 -3.57 3.71
N PRO A 251 20.33 -4.54 3.62
CA PRO A 251 18.92 -4.23 3.54
C PRO A 251 18.40 -3.56 4.82
N TYR A 252 17.34 -2.78 4.67
CA TYR A 252 16.60 -2.23 5.81
C TYR A 252 15.86 -3.36 6.52
N LEU A 253 15.77 -3.29 7.87
CA LEU A 253 15.04 -4.24 8.71
C LEU A 253 14.02 -3.49 9.56
N PHE A 254 12.78 -3.96 9.56
CA PHE A 254 11.69 -3.43 10.36
C PHE A 254 10.96 -4.54 11.11
N ASP A 255 10.59 -4.27 12.37
CA ASP A 255 9.63 -5.08 13.10
C ASP A 255 8.21 -4.62 12.75
N VAL A 256 7.42 -5.53 12.16
CA VAL A 256 6.02 -5.28 11.81
C VAL A 256 5.14 -6.43 12.29
N THR A 257 3.82 -6.23 12.23
CA THR A 257 2.84 -7.27 12.54
C THR A 257 1.98 -7.54 11.31
N ILE A 258 2.01 -8.77 10.80
CA ILE A 258 1.19 -9.20 9.67
C ILE A 258 0.31 -10.36 10.13
N ALA A 259 -0.99 -10.27 9.84
CA ALA A 259 -1.99 -11.27 10.26
C ALA A 259 -1.91 -11.63 11.77
N GLY A 260 -1.60 -10.63 12.62
CA GLY A 260 -1.46 -10.80 14.07
C GLY A 260 -0.20 -11.54 14.53
N LYS A 261 0.75 -11.80 13.64
CA LYS A 261 2.02 -12.49 13.94
C LYS A 261 3.19 -11.51 13.86
N LYS A 262 4.23 -11.74 14.68
CA LYS A 262 5.50 -11.01 14.59
C LYS A 262 6.13 -11.28 13.24
N THR A 263 6.56 -10.23 12.56
CA THR A 263 7.13 -10.30 11.22
C THR A 263 8.34 -9.41 11.11
N TYR A 264 9.43 -9.95 10.58
CA TYR A 264 10.55 -9.13 10.12
C TYR A 264 10.29 -8.74 8.67
N LEU A 265 10.22 -7.43 8.41
CA LEU A 265 10.15 -6.88 7.06
C LEU A 265 11.55 -6.42 6.65
N THR A 266 12.10 -7.00 5.59
CA THR A 266 13.34 -6.48 4.98
C THR A 266 13.07 -5.87 3.61
N LYS A 267 13.75 -4.76 3.32
CA LYS A 267 13.68 -4.06 2.04
C LYS A 267 15.08 -3.78 1.53
N GLY A 268 15.32 -3.99 0.25
CA GLY A 268 16.62 -3.76 -0.35
C GLY A 268 16.64 -4.08 -1.83
N THR A 269 17.85 -4.17 -2.39
CA THR A 269 18.08 -4.49 -3.79
C THR A 269 18.49 -5.96 -3.93
N TRP A 270 17.95 -6.65 -4.92
CA TRP A 270 18.47 -7.92 -5.40
C TRP A 270 19.26 -7.68 -6.68
N GLU A 271 20.24 -8.52 -6.95
CA GLU A 271 20.97 -8.56 -8.21
C GLU A 271 21.19 -10.00 -8.66
N LEU A 272 21.38 -10.20 -9.96
CA LEU A 272 21.98 -11.44 -10.45
C LEU A 272 23.48 -11.34 -10.29
N LYS A 273 24.06 -12.25 -9.51
CA LYS A 273 25.51 -12.34 -9.36
C LYS A 273 26.16 -12.55 -10.72
N ASN A 274 27.22 -11.79 -11.01
CA ASN A 274 27.94 -11.79 -12.29
C ASN A 274 27.10 -11.33 -13.50
N ASP A 275 26.04 -10.53 -13.27
CA ASP A 275 25.19 -9.93 -14.30
C ASP A 275 24.76 -8.51 -13.85
N PHE A 276 24.08 -7.76 -14.72
CA PHE A 276 23.63 -6.37 -14.47
C PHE A 276 22.15 -6.28 -14.09
N MET A 277 21.43 -7.40 -14.07
CA MET A 277 20.03 -7.41 -13.67
C MET A 277 19.90 -7.17 -12.17
N ALA A 278 19.19 -6.10 -11.80
CA ALA A 278 18.92 -5.76 -10.42
C ALA A 278 17.54 -5.12 -10.26
N GLY A 279 17.07 -5.05 -9.02
CA GLY A 279 15.84 -4.36 -8.68
C GLY A 279 15.49 -4.42 -7.20
N PRO A 280 14.42 -3.76 -6.76
CA PRO A 280 14.00 -3.78 -5.37
C PRO A 280 13.30 -5.08 -4.99
N PHE A 281 13.38 -5.42 -3.71
CA PHE A 281 12.58 -6.45 -3.07
C PHE A 281 11.96 -5.97 -1.76
N VAL A 282 10.90 -6.69 -1.35
CA VAL A 282 10.35 -6.70 0.00
C VAL A 282 10.25 -8.15 0.48
N ASN A 283 10.73 -8.45 1.68
CA ASN A 283 10.63 -9.76 2.33
C ASN A 283 9.82 -9.65 3.61
N TYR A 284 8.84 -10.52 3.79
CA TYR A 284 8.12 -10.65 5.04
C TYR A 284 8.39 -12.04 5.62
N ALA A 285 9.26 -12.11 6.62
CA ALA A 285 9.50 -13.31 7.40
C ALA A 285 8.50 -13.35 8.57
N ILE A 286 7.38 -14.04 8.37
CA ILE A 286 6.25 -14.11 9.30
C ILE A 286 6.44 -15.30 10.25
N LYS A 287 6.57 -15.04 11.56
CA LYS A 287 6.79 -16.10 12.55
C LYS A 287 5.51 -16.91 12.77
N ASP A 288 5.53 -18.17 12.38
CA ASP A 288 4.40 -19.10 12.50
C ASP A 288 4.71 -20.22 13.50
N THR A 289 4.59 -19.88 14.79
CA THR A 289 4.94 -20.78 15.89
C THR A 289 4.13 -22.08 15.92
N LYS A 290 2.87 -22.08 15.46
CA LYS A 290 2.02 -23.29 15.38
C LYS A 290 2.65 -24.37 14.50
N ASN A 291 3.35 -23.96 13.44
CA ASN A 291 3.98 -24.86 12.47
C ASN A 291 5.52 -24.89 12.62
N ASN A 292 6.06 -24.33 13.70
CA ASN A 292 7.51 -24.24 13.98
C ASN A 292 8.35 -23.71 12.80
N ARG A 293 7.86 -22.67 12.13
CA ARG A 293 8.50 -22.11 10.92
C ARG A 293 8.43 -20.59 10.87
N TYR A 294 9.27 -20.01 10.02
CA TYR A 294 8.95 -18.76 9.35
C TYR A 294 8.30 -19.07 8.01
N LEU A 295 7.13 -18.48 7.77
CA LEU A 295 6.58 -18.36 6.42
C LEU A 295 7.20 -17.12 5.78
N ILE A 296 7.90 -17.31 4.68
CA ILE A 296 8.51 -16.23 3.92
C ILE A 296 7.63 -15.88 2.75
N LEU A 297 7.16 -14.63 2.73
CA LEU A 297 6.46 -14.03 1.60
C LEU A 297 7.33 -12.91 1.06
N GLU A 298 7.81 -13.09 -0.16
CA GLU A 298 8.78 -12.19 -0.76
C GLU A 298 8.27 -11.69 -2.08
N GLY A 299 8.45 -10.40 -2.34
CA GLY A 299 8.15 -9.78 -3.63
C GLY A 299 9.39 -9.09 -4.18
N PHE A 300 9.66 -9.23 -5.47
CA PHE A 300 10.70 -8.45 -6.13
C PHE A 300 10.27 -7.99 -7.52
N THR A 301 10.83 -6.87 -7.96
CA THR A 301 10.51 -6.24 -9.24
C THR A 301 11.77 -6.12 -10.09
N TYR A 302 11.69 -6.54 -11.36
CA TYR A 302 12.65 -6.18 -12.40
C TYR A 302 11.97 -5.23 -13.39
N ASN A 303 12.41 -3.98 -13.47
CA ASN A 303 11.88 -3.01 -14.45
C ASN A 303 12.91 -1.93 -14.77
N PRO A 304 13.90 -2.18 -15.64
CA PRO A 304 14.97 -1.22 -15.92
C PRO A 304 14.45 0.12 -16.48
N SER A 305 13.34 0.10 -17.22
CA SER A 305 12.88 1.29 -17.97
C SER A 305 11.86 2.17 -17.24
N LYS A 306 11.39 1.79 -16.04
CA LYS A 306 10.33 2.52 -15.34
C LYS A 306 10.56 2.59 -13.82
N SER A 307 9.90 3.55 -13.19
CA SER A 307 9.73 3.66 -11.74
C SER A 307 9.09 2.38 -11.16
N LYS A 308 9.55 1.98 -9.98
CA LYS A 308 9.33 0.67 -9.35
C LYS A 308 8.47 0.76 -8.09
N ARG A 309 8.35 1.94 -7.46
CA ARG A 309 7.60 2.15 -6.21
C ARG A 309 6.22 1.51 -6.24
N ASP A 310 5.40 1.83 -7.24
CA ASP A 310 4.01 1.36 -7.28
C ASP A 310 3.92 -0.14 -7.60
N TRP A 311 4.91 -0.71 -8.29
CA TRP A 311 5.01 -2.15 -8.52
C TRP A 311 5.40 -2.89 -7.24
N VAL A 312 6.32 -2.35 -6.46
CA VAL A 312 6.68 -2.86 -5.13
C VAL A 312 5.49 -2.74 -4.18
N PHE A 313 4.74 -1.63 -4.25
CA PHE A 313 3.55 -1.43 -3.43
C PHE A 313 2.43 -2.43 -3.75
N GLU A 314 2.27 -2.85 -5.02
CA GLU A 314 1.41 -3.97 -5.40
C GLU A 314 1.85 -5.28 -4.73
N LEU A 315 3.15 -5.57 -4.69
CA LEU A 315 3.70 -6.75 -4.02
C LEU A 315 3.44 -6.72 -2.52
N GLU A 316 3.66 -5.57 -1.85
CA GLU A 316 3.29 -5.39 -0.45
C GLU A 316 1.79 -5.63 -0.22
N ALA A 317 0.93 -5.13 -1.11
CA ALA A 317 -0.52 -5.33 -1.01
C ALA A 317 -0.91 -6.81 -1.13
N ILE A 318 -0.26 -7.58 -2.01
CA ILE A 318 -0.47 -9.03 -2.13
C ILE A 318 -0.02 -9.73 -0.84
N ILE A 319 1.20 -9.46 -0.38
CA ILE A 319 1.78 -10.14 0.80
C ILE A 319 0.97 -9.84 2.06
N GLN A 320 0.59 -8.57 2.27
CA GLN A 320 -0.23 -8.16 3.42
C GLN A 320 -1.69 -8.66 3.35
N SER A 321 -2.10 -9.29 2.24
CA SER A 321 -3.42 -9.93 2.15
C SER A 321 -3.47 -11.32 2.78
N VAL A 322 -2.32 -11.84 3.23
CA VAL A 322 -2.18 -13.19 3.79
C VAL A 322 -3.17 -13.46 4.92
N LYS A 323 -3.74 -14.66 4.89
CA LYS A 323 -4.49 -15.22 6.02
C LYS A 323 -4.02 -16.63 6.29
N PHE A 324 -3.74 -16.93 7.55
CA PHE A 324 -3.46 -18.28 7.99
C PHE A 324 -4.78 -19.04 8.10
N LEU A 325 -4.86 -20.18 7.42
CA LEU A 325 -6.00 -21.08 7.46
C LEU A 325 -5.92 -21.94 8.73
N LYS A 326 -7.07 -22.34 9.25
CA LYS A 326 -7.16 -23.05 10.54
C LYS A 326 -6.61 -24.46 10.46
#